data_AF-Q5FNI1-F1
#
_entry.id   AF-Q5FNI1-F1
#
_cell.length_a   1.000
_cell.length_b   1.000
_cell.length_c   1.000
_cell.angle_alpha   90.00
_cell.angle_beta   90.00
_cell.angle_gamma   90.00
#
_symmetry.space_group_name_H-M   'P 1'
#
loop_
_entity.id
_entity.type
_entity.pdbx_description
1 polymer ?
#
loop_
_entity_poly.entity_id
_entity_poly.type
_entity_poly.pdbx_seq_one_letter_code
_entity_poly.pdbx_strand_id
1 'polypeptide(L)'
;MKGIKRIDLGRDVPEQVADWLNDAAFTLAAMPASGCWPGGMRSYWPDIVADRDDLDWPMESDIRPPMPTSDEVSRMDLALSWVPMVADRGQKAVVNMRLIVHPISGQHRWTWRKIGRKLGIHHETAKDWHAEACVGIGRKIRDPAFFSSHFRHFEHM
;
A
#
# COMPACT_ATOMS: atom_id res chain seq x y z
N MET A 1 22.98 8.51 7.87
CA MET A 1 22.60 8.07 6.51
C MET A 1 22.15 6.62 6.60
N LYS A 2 20.84 6.35 6.58
CA LYS A 2 20.35 4.96 6.49
C LYS A 2 20.75 4.43 5.12
N GLY A 3 21.39 3.25 5.08
CA GLY A 3 21.84 2.65 3.83
C GLY A 3 20.66 2.44 2.87
N ILE A 4 20.94 2.55 1.57
CA ILE A 4 19.96 2.27 0.51
C ILE A 4 19.46 0.84 0.70
N LYS A 5 18.23 0.66 1.20
CA LYS A 5 17.61 -0.67 1.28
C LYS A 5 17.39 -1.14 -0.16
N ARG A 6 18.02 -2.25 -0.53
CA ARG A 6 17.75 -2.97 -1.79
C ARG A 6 17.18 -4.35 -1.44
N ILE A 7 16.37 -4.92 -2.31
CA ILE A 7 15.95 -6.31 -2.15
C ILE A 7 17.19 -7.19 -2.24
N ASP A 8 17.41 -7.96 -1.18
CA ASP A 8 18.44 -9.00 -1.12
C ASP A 8 17.82 -10.32 -1.58
N LEU A 9 18.21 -10.77 -2.79
CA LEU A 9 17.68 -12.01 -3.36
C LEU A 9 18.11 -13.26 -2.58
N GLY A 10 19.17 -13.17 -1.77
CA GLY A 10 19.67 -14.26 -0.91
C GLY A 10 18.88 -14.43 0.39
N ARG A 11 18.00 -13.48 0.74
CA ARG A 11 17.06 -13.57 1.87
C ARG A 11 15.66 -13.96 1.39
N ASP A 12 14.74 -14.11 2.34
CA ASP A 12 13.35 -14.35 2.00
C ASP A 12 12.75 -13.12 1.31
N VAL A 13 12.55 -13.23 0.00
CA VAL A 13 12.05 -12.12 -0.83
C VAL A 13 10.58 -11.81 -0.53
N PRO A 14 9.68 -12.80 -0.34
CA PRO A 14 8.30 -12.54 0.09
C PRO A 14 8.19 -11.72 1.38
N GLU A 15 8.97 -12.06 2.43
CA GLU A 15 9.01 -11.27 3.66
C GLU A 15 9.50 -9.84 3.40
N GLN A 16 10.57 -9.67 2.61
CA GLN A 16 11.06 -8.34 2.22
C GLN A 16 10.02 -7.54 1.43
N VAL A 17 9.24 -8.19 0.56
CA VAL A 17 8.14 -7.53 -0.17
C VAL A 17 7.08 -7.03 0.80
N ALA A 18 6.70 -7.84 1.79
CA ALA A 18 5.74 -7.43 2.82
C ALA A 18 6.25 -6.23 3.63
N ASP A 19 7.53 -6.25 4.04
CA ASP A 19 8.18 -5.14 4.74
C ASP A 19 8.20 -3.87 3.92
N TRP A 20 8.53 -3.97 2.63
CA TRP A 20 8.59 -2.82 1.72
C TRP A 20 7.21 -2.24 1.44
N LEU A 21 6.18 -3.07 1.30
CA LEU A 21 4.80 -2.60 1.17
C LEU A 21 4.32 -1.90 2.45
N ASN A 22 4.76 -2.39 3.62
CA ASN A 22 4.45 -1.76 4.90
C ASN A 22 5.18 -0.41 5.08
N ASP A 23 6.49 -0.35 4.74
CA ASP A 23 7.28 0.89 4.71
C ASP A 23 6.66 1.90 3.73
N ALA A 24 6.20 1.44 2.56
CA ALA A 24 5.52 2.26 1.56
C ALA A 24 4.18 2.80 2.07
N ALA A 25 3.40 1.99 2.79
CA ALA A 25 2.15 2.43 3.41
C ALA A 25 2.36 3.58 4.40
N PHE A 26 3.38 3.49 5.26
CA PHE A 26 3.72 4.57 6.19
C PHE A 26 4.21 5.82 5.48
N THR A 27 5.05 5.65 4.46
CA THR A 27 5.57 6.76 3.66
C THR A 27 4.42 7.50 2.98
N LEU A 28 3.49 6.75 2.37
CA LEU A 28 2.30 7.31 1.73
C LEU A 28 1.39 8.04 2.72
N ALA A 29 1.17 7.47 3.91
CA ALA A 29 0.37 8.09 4.96
C ALA A 29 1.00 9.39 5.50
N ALA A 30 2.33 9.50 5.45
CA ALA A 30 3.08 10.69 5.87
C ALA A 30 3.18 11.77 4.79
N MET A 31 2.82 11.47 3.55
CA MET A 31 2.81 12.47 2.49
C MET A 31 1.75 13.54 2.78
N PRO A 32 2.07 14.83 2.55
CA PRO A 32 1.08 15.87 2.64
C PRO A 32 0.04 15.65 1.54
N ALA A 33 -1.24 15.66 1.90
CA ALA A 33 -2.33 15.77 0.94
C ALA A 33 -2.35 17.20 0.36
N SER A 34 -1.30 17.60 -0.36
CA SER A 34 -1.38 18.76 -1.24
C SER A 34 -2.29 18.35 -2.38
N GLY A 35 -3.56 18.73 -2.30
CA GLY A 35 -4.52 18.46 -3.38
C GLY A 35 -4.00 18.96 -4.73
N CYS A 36 -4.61 18.49 -5.82
CA CYS A 36 -4.23 18.91 -7.17
C CYS A 36 -4.27 20.44 -7.27
N TRP A 37 -3.15 21.04 -7.71
CA TRP A 37 -3.04 22.46 -7.97
C TRP A 37 -3.21 22.74 -9.47
N PRO A 38 -3.94 23.80 -9.88
CA PRO A 38 -4.60 24.80 -9.04
C PRO A 38 -5.81 24.19 -8.31
N GLY A 39 -5.98 24.58 -7.04
CA GLY A 39 -7.10 24.09 -6.23
C GLY A 39 -8.41 24.37 -6.96
N GLY A 40 -9.11 23.31 -7.38
CA GLY A 40 -10.34 23.40 -8.16
C GLY A 40 -11.40 24.28 -7.50
N MET A 41 -12.39 24.70 -8.31
CA MET A 41 -13.56 25.45 -7.85
C MET A 41 -14.11 24.85 -6.55
N ARG A 42 -14.14 25.63 -5.48
CA ARG A 42 -14.74 25.24 -4.20
C ARG A 42 -16.26 25.20 -4.34
N SER A 43 -16.79 24.14 -4.93
CA SER A 43 -18.22 23.85 -4.84
C SER A 43 -18.55 23.55 -3.38
N TYR A 44 -19.51 24.28 -2.80
CA TYR A 44 -20.00 24.08 -1.45
C TYR A 44 -20.75 22.74 -1.40
N TRP A 45 -19.99 21.65 -1.30
CA TRP A 45 -20.54 20.35 -0.96
C TRP A 45 -20.95 20.37 0.52
N PRO A 46 -22.12 19.81 0.87
CA PRO A 46 -22.50 19.66 2.28
C PRO A 46 -21.43 18.87 3.03
N ASP A 47 -21.31 19.14 4.34
CA ASP A 47 -20.34 18.48 5.20
C ASP A 47 -20.41 16.96 5.04
N ILE A 48 -19.24 16.35 4.84
CA ILE A 48 -19.13 14.89 4.73
C ILE A 48 -19.59 14.31 6.07
N VAL A 49 -20.67 13.54 6.04
CA VAL A 49 -21.12 12.75 7.20
C VAL A 49 -20.10 11.63 7.38
N ALA A 50 -19.25 11.75 8.41
CA ALA A 50 -18.27 10.74 8.75
C ALA A 50 -18.99 9.43 9.13
N ASP A 51 -18.54 8.30 8.57
CA ASP A 51 -19.01 7.00 9.02
C ASP A 51 -18.53 6.76 10.46
N ARG A 52 -19.24 5.93 11.22
CA ARG A 52 -18.85 5.60 12.61
C ARG A 52 -17.42 5.07 12.71
N ASP A 53 -16.95 4.34 11.70
CA ASP A 53 -15.58 3.85 11.59
C ASP A 53 -14.54 4.97 11.37
N ASP A 54 -14.95 6.14 10.87
CA ASP A 54 -14.10 7.33 10.70
C ASP A 54 -14.00 8.14 11.99
N LEU A 55 -15.02 8.06 12.86
CA LEU A 55 -15.03 8.71 14.18
C LEU A 55 -14.09 8.02 15.18
N ASP A 56 -13.94 6.69 15.08
CA ASP A 56 -13.01 5.89 15.90
C ASP A 56 -11.54 6.03 15.43
N TRP A 57 -11.31 6.62 14.26
CA TRP A 57 -9.99 6.99 13.79
C TRP A 57 -9.71 8.40 14.31
N PRO A 58 -8.80 8.60 15.28
CA PRO A 58 -8.60 9.91 15.86
C PRO A 58 -8.23 10.90 14.75
N MET A 59 -9.17 11.78 14.43
CA MET A 59 -8.94 12.97 13.61
C MET A 59 -8.08 14.00 14.38
N GLU A 60 -7.73 13.69 15.62
CA GLU A 60 -6.90 14.48 16.51
C GLU A 60 -5.42 14.41 16.12
N SER A 61 -5.00 15.41 15.35
CA SER A 61 -4.18 16.52 15.85
C SER A 61 -3.33 17.08 14.72
N ASP A 62 -2.99 18.36 14.82
CA ASP A 62 -2.03 19.07 13.95
C ASP A 62 -0.61 18.42 13.91
N ILE A 63 -0.44 17.24 14.53
CA ILE A 63 0.77 16.44 14.52
C ILE A 63 0.87 15.75 13.16
N ARG A 64 1.59 16.42 12.25
CA ARG A 64 2.02 15.80 11.01
C ARG A 64 3.26 14.95 11.28
N PRO A 65 3.33 13.70 10.77
CA PRO A 65 4.59 12.96 10.78
C PRO A 65 5.66 13.77 10.03
N PRO A 66 6.96 13.52 10.32
CA PRO A 66 8.03 14.15 9.58
C PRO A 66 7.89 13.86 8.09
N MET A 67 8.15 14.87 7.26
CA MET A 67 8.13 14.73 5.80
C MET A 67 9.08 13.60 5.37
N PRO A 68 8.62 12.66 4.52
CA PRO A 68 9.47 11.60 4.03
C PRO A 68 10.59 12.15 3.15
N THR A 69 11.75 11.48 3.20
CA THR A 69 12.90 11.79 2.36
C THR A 69 12.69 11.32 0.92
N SER A 70 13.42 11.92 -0.04
CA SER A 70 13.36 11.52 -1.46
C SER A 70 13.65 10.02 -1.68
N ASP A 71 14.55 9.43 -0.91
CA ASP A 71 14.83 7.99 -0.97
C ASP A 71 13.66 7.13 -0.48
N GLU A 72 12.96 7.55 0.58
CA GLU A 72 11.76 6.87 1.08
C GLU A 72 10.62 6.94 0.06
N VAL A 73 10.43 8.11 -0.57
CA VAL A 73 9.44 8.27 -1.66
C VAL A 73 9.80 7.38 -2.86
N SER A 74 11.06 7.36 -3.28
CA SER A 74 11.51 6.51 -4.40
C SER A 74 11.30 5.02 -4.12
N ARG A 75 11.53 4.58 -2.87
CA ARG A 75 11.27 3.19 -2.45
C ARG A 75 9.78 2.88 -2.38
N MET A 76 8.97 3.84 -1.91
CA MET A 76 7.51 3.73 -1.92
C MET A 76 6.98 3.57 -3.35
N ASP A 77 7.39 4.42 -4.29
CA ASP A 77 6.96 4.35 -5.70
C ASP A 77 7.30 2.99 -6.32
N LEU A 78 8.51 2.49 -6.05
CA LEU A 78 8.93 1.16 -6.49
C LEU A 78 8.06 0.05 -5.87
N ALA A 79 7.83 0.07 -4.56
CA ALA A 79 7.01 -0.95 -3.89
C ALA A 79 5.56 -0.95 -4.38
N LEU A 80 4.96 0.24 -4.56
CA LEU A 80 3.59 0.39 -5.05
C LEU A 80 3.45 -0.04 -6.51
N SER A 81 4.51 0.07 -7.32
CA SER A 81 4.54 -0.45 -8.69
C SER A 81 4.37 -1.98 -8.78
N TRP A 82 4.55 -2.71 -7.67
CA TRP A 82 4.37 -4.16 -7.63
C TRP A 82 2.92 -4.59 -7.44
N VAL A 83 2.06 -3.74 -6.87
CA VAL A 83 0.65 -4.07 -6.61
C VAL A 83 -0.10 -4.49 -7.90
N PRO A 84 0.08 -3.81 -9.05
CA PRO A 84 -0.47 -4.26 -10.33
C PRO A 84 -0.05 -5.67 -10.74
N MET A 85 1.11 -6.16 -10.27
CA MET A 85 1.61 -7.50 -10.58
C MET A 85 0.78 -8.62 -9.93
N VAL A 86 -0.01 -8.34 -8.91
CA VAL A 86 -0.92 -9.33 -8.32
C VAL A 86 -2.04 -9.63 -9.32
N ALA A 87 -2.18 -10.89 -9.74
CA ALA A 87 -3.17 -11.28 -10.75
C ALA A 87 -4.56 -11.50 -10.12
N ASP A 88 -4.61 -12.18 -8.99
CA ASP A 88 -5.85 -12.46 -8.29
C ASP A 88 -6.47 -11.17 -7.70
N ARG A 89 -7.76 -10.97 -7.95
CA ARG A 89 -8.47 -9.75 -7.53
C ARG A 89 -8.68 -9.70 -6.02
N GLY A 90 -8.90 -10.85 -5.38
CA GLY A 90 -9.09 -10.96 -3.93
C GLY A 90 -7.80 -10.62 -3.19
N GLN A 91 -6.70 -11.24 -3.58
CA GLN A 91 -5.36 -10.94 -3.07
C GLN A 91 -5.00 -9.46 -3.26
N LYS A 92 -5.25 -8.90 -4.45
CA LYS A 92 -5.02 -7.48 -4.73
C LYS A 92 -5.84 -6.56 -3.84
N ALA A 93 -7.12 -6.90 -3.60
CA ALA A 93 -7.97 -6.14 -2.69
C ALA A 93 -7.44 -6.16 -1.26
N VAL A 94 -6.99 -7.32 -0.77
CA VAL A 94 -6.35 -7.46 0.55
C VAL A 94 -5.10 -6.58 0.65
N VAL A 95 -4.18 -6.66 -0.31
CA VAL A 95 -2.96 -5.83 -0.33
C VAL A 95 -3.31 -4.34 -0.26
N ASN A 96 -4.22 -3.86 -1.12
CA ASN A 96 -4.64 -2.46 -1.13
C ASN A 96 -5.26 -2.00 0.20
N MET A 97 -6.11 -2.83 0.83
CA MET A 97 -6.68 -2.51 2.13
C MET A 97 -5.59 -2.42 3.22
N ARG A 98 -4.55 -3.26 3.13
CA ARG A 98 -3.44 -3.27 4.10
C ARG A 98 -2.52 -2.05 3.98
N LEU A 99 -2.49 -1.37 2.83
CA LEU A 99 -1.74 -0.12 2.63
C LEU A 99 -2.35 1.09 3.37
N ILE A 100 -3.59 0.99 3.87
CA ILE A 100 -4.23 2.09 4.57
C ILE A 100 -3.85 2.03 6.06
N VAL A 101 -2.88 2.87 6.43
CA VAL A 101 -2.30 2.95 7.78
C VAL A 101 -2.40 4.34 8.38
N HIS A 102 -2.41 4.40 9.71
CA HIS A 102 -2.34 5.64 10.45
C HIS A 102 -0.89 6.16 10.44
N PRO A 103 -0.66 7.43 10.02
CA PRO A 103 0.71 7.97 9.94
C PRO A 103 1.43 8.05 11.29
N ILE A 104 0.71 8.37 12.37
CA ILE A 104 1.27 8.50 13.72
C ILE A 104 1.34 7.17 14.47
N SER A 105 0.19 6.51 14.69
CA SER A 105 0.13 5.29 15.51
C SER A 105 0.64 4.03 14.79
N GLY A 106 0.82 4.11 13.48
CA GLY A 106 1.24 2.99 12.66
C GLY A 106 0.17 1.90 12.47
N GLN A 107 -1.03 2.09 13.02
CA GLN A 107 -2.08 1.08 13.00
C GLN A 107 -2.71 0.96 11.62
N HIS A 108 -3.08 -0.25 11.20
CA HIS A 108 -3.83 -0.44 9.96
C HIS A 108 -5.30 -0.15 10.18
N ARG A 109 -5.90 0.67 9.32
CA ARG A 109 -7.35 0.92 9.32
C ARG A 109 -8.13 -0.38 9.10
N TRP A 110 -7.60 -1.21 8.22
CA TRP A 110 -8.13 -2.53 7.90
C TRP A 110 -7.37 -3.62 8.66
N THR A 111 -7.88 -3.96 9.84
CA THR A 111 -7.47 -5.17 10.55
C THR A 111 -7.89 -6.41 9.76
N TRP A 112 -7.19 -7.54 9.94
CA TRP A 112 -7.53 -8.80 9.26
C TRP A 112 -8.99 -9.21 9.44
N ARG A 113 -9.57 -8.97 10.63
CA ARG A 113 -10.99 -9.22 10.91
C ARG A 113 -11.91 -8.28 10.13
N LYS A 114 -11.55 -6.98 10.01
CA LYS A 114 -12.31 -6.02 9.19
C LYS A 114 -12.27 -6.40 7.70
N ILE A 115 -11.11 -6.82 7.20
CA ILE A 115 -10.94 -7.31 5.82
C ILE A 115 -11.80 -8.55 5.58
N GLY A 116 -11.72 -9.55 6.46
CA GLY A 116 -12.52 -10.76 6.37
C GLY A 116 -14.02 -10.46 6.27
N ARG A 117 -14.54 -9.61 7.19
CA ARG A 117 -15.94 -9.18 7.14
C ARG A 117 -16.29 -8.43 5.84
N LYS A 118 -15.42 -7.53 5.38
CA LYS A 118 -15.66 -6.73 4.17
C LYS A 118 -15.72 -7.58 2.89
N LEU A 119 -14.90 -8.63 2.82
CA LEU A 119 -14.81 -9.52 1.66
C LEU A 119 -15.68 -10.78 1.79
N GLY A 120 -16.33 -11.01 2.95
CA GLY A 120 -17.10 -12.23 3.20
C GLY A 120 -16.24 -13.49 3.39
N ILE A 121 -14.99 -13.33 3.86
CA ILE A 121 -14.03 -14.42 4.07
C ILE A 121 -13.56 -14.49 5.53
N HIS A 122 -12.95 -15.62 5.91
CA HIS A 122 -12.33 -15.73 7.22
C HIS A 122 -11.05 -14.86 7.31
N HIS A 123 -10.75 -14.34 8.50
CA HIS A 123 -9.61 -13.44 8.70
C HIS A 123 -8.25 -14.11 8.47
N GLU A 124 -8.14 -15.41 8.73
CA GLU A 124 -6.95 -16.19 8.38
C GLU A 124 -6.80 -16.31 6.85
N THR A 125 -7.89 -16.54 6.11
CA THR A 125 -7.87 -16.52 4.64
C THR A 125 -7.39 -15.18 4.08
N ALA A 126 -7.77 -14.07 4.72
CA ALA A 126 -7.24 -12.76 4.34
C ALA A 126 -5.72 -12.64 4.57
N LYS A 127 -5.19 -13.21 5.66
CA LYS A 127 -3.73 -13.24 5.90
C LYS A 127 -3.03 -14.12 4.87
N ASP A 128 -3.58 -15.28 4.57
CA ASP A 128 -3.04 -16.22 3.58
C ASP A 128 -2.98 -15.57 2.21
N TRP A 129 -4.06 -14.92 1.77
CA TRP A 129 -4.10 -14.18 0.51
C TRP A 129 -3.06 -13.06 0.43
N HIS A 130 -2.80 -12.37 1.55
CA HIS A 130 -1.73 -11.37 1.59
C HIS A 130 -0.35 -12.01 1.44
N ALA A 131 -0.10 -13.12 2.13
CA ALA A 131 1.16 -13.85 2.05
C ALA A 131 1.39 -14.41 0.63
N GLU A 132 0.36 -15.01 0.04
CA GLU A 132 0.38 -15.51 -1.35
C GLU A 132 0.67 -14.40 -2.35
N ALA A 133 0.08 -13.20 -2.16
CA ALA A 133 0.37 -12.04 -2.99
C ALA A 133 1.85 -11.65 -2.93
N CYS A 134 2.42 -11.61 -1.72
CA CYS A 134 3.84 -11.30 -1.52
C CYS A 134 4.75 -12.36 -2.17
N VAL A 135 4.38 -13.63 -2.08
CA VAL A 135 5.07 -14.73 -2.79
C VAL A 135 4.99 -14.54 -4.30
N GLY A 136 3.81 -14.21 -4.84
CA GLY A 136 3.61 -13.96 -6.27
C GLY A 136 4.45 -12.79 -6.79
N ILE A 137 4.49 -11.68 -6.05
CA ILE A 137 5.36 -10.53 -6.36
C ILE A 137 6.83 -10.94 -6.28
N GLY A 138 7.26 -11.61 -5.20
CA GLY A 138 8.64 -12.02 -5.02
C GLY A 138 9.15 -12.94 -6.13
N ARG A 139 8.31 -13.83 -6.65
CA ARG A 139 8.61 -14.66 -7.83
C ARG A 139 8.85 -13.80 -9.08
N LYS A 140 8.01 -12.79 -9.31
CA LYS A 140 8.14 -11.87 -10.46
C LYS A 140 9.37 -10.98 -10.37
N ILE A 141 9.77 -10.59 -9.16
CA ILE A 141 11.01 -9.85 -8.92
C ILE A 141 12.24 -10.72 -9.20
N ARG A 142 12.22 -11.99 -8.77
CA ARG A 142 13.32 -12.94 -8.99
C ARG A 142 13.50 -13.32 -10.46
N ASP A 143 12.42 -13.48 -11.20
CA ASP A 143 12.46 -13.86 -12.62
C ASP A 143 11.56 -12.96 -13.47
N PRO A 144 12.03 -11.74 -13.84
CA PRO A 144 11.22 -10.82 -14.63
C PRO A 144 10.97 -11.31 -16.06
N ALA A 145 11.91 -12.08 -16.63
CA ALA A 145 11.88 -12.53 -18.03
C ALA A 145 10.78 -13.55 -18.28
N PHE A 146 10.49 -14.41 -17.29
CA PHE A 146 9.40 -15.37 -17.38
C PHE A 146 8.02 -14.68 -17.50
N PHE A 147 7.82 -13.55 -16.80
CA PHE A 147 6.52 -12.87 -16.74
C PHE A 147 6.36 -11.67 -17.70
N SER A 148 7.45 -11.11 -18.22
CA SER A 148 7.40 -10.04 -19.24
C SER A 148 6.85 -10.51 -20.59
N SER A 149 6.85 -11.82 -20.84
CA SER A 149 6.20 -12.45 -22.01
C SER A 149 4.67 -12.20 -22.07
N HIS A 150 4.05 -11.75 -20.98
CA HIS A 150 2.60 -11.53 -20.86
C HIS A 150 2.14 -10.06 -20.86
N PHE A 151 3.06 -9.08 -20.95
CA PHE A 151 2.72 -7.64 -20.90
C PHE A 151 3.14 -6.89 -22.19
N ARG A 152 2.62 -7.31 -23.36
CA ARG A 152 2.75 -6.54 -24.62
C ARG A 152 1.78 -5.33 -24.70
N HIS A 153 1.72 -4.45 -23.69
CA HIS A 153 0.74 -3.34 -23.71
C HIS A 153 1.22 -1.96 -23.26
N PHE A 154 2.52 -1.75 -23.06
CA PHE A 154 3.08 -0.41 -22.80
C PHE A 154 4.32 -0.11 -23.64
N GLU A 155 4.29 -0.48 -24.92
CA GLU A 155 5.10 0.19 -25.94
C GLU A 155 4.12 1.05 -26.76
N HIS A 156 4.34 2.37 -26.78
CA HIS A 156 3.51 3.43 -27.38
C HIS A 156 2.49 4.11 -26.44
N MET A 157 2.97 5.09 -25.67
CA MET A 157 2.32 6.40 -25.56
C MET A 157 3.36 7.48 -25.29
#